data_AF-A0A1I2AVH4-F1
#
_entry.id   AF-A0A1I2AVH4-F1
#
_cell.length_a   1.000
_cell.length_b   1.000
_cell.length_c   1.000
_cell.angle_alpha   90.00
_cell.angle_beta   90.00
_cell.angle_gamma   90.00
#
_symmetry.space_group_name_H-M   'P 1'
#
loop_
_entity.id
_entity.type
_entity.pdbx_description
1 polymer ?
#
loop_
_entity_poly.entity_id
_entity_poly.type
_entity_poly.pdbx_seq_one_letter_code
_entity_poly.pdbx_strand_id
1 'polypeptide(L)'
;MKRLIMICTITLLFSQLKQASANEINSAGKMNTMRSDTTKIKIAEKDLADKKDLVCGMHAFKFLKDTAVVDKKIYGFCSKSCKSRFIKNPKAYLKTI
;
A
#
# COMPACT_ATOMS: atom_id res chain seq x y z
N MET A 1 -22.65 38.46 35.00
CA MET A 1 -23.23 39.24 33.89
C MET A 1 -22.21 40.31 33.55
N LYS A 2 -21.25 39.98 32.67
CA LYS A 2 -21.15 40.48 31.28
C LYS A 2 -20.98 42.00 31.19
N ARG A 3 -19.94 42.37 30.43
CA ARG A 3 -19.62 43.69 29.83
C ARG A 3 -18.76 44.57 30.76
N LEU A 4 -17.73 45.28 30.32
CA LEU A 4 -17.24 45.62 28.99
C LEU A 4 -15.91 46.37 29.19
N ILE A 5 -15.05 46.37 28.16
CA ILE A 5 -13.99 47.38 27.93
C ILE A 5 -12.74 47.23 28.80
N MET A 6 -11.74 46.51 28.27
CA MET A 6 -10.34 46.90 28.47
C MET A 6 -9.62 46.72 27.12
N ILE A 7 -9.69 47.75 26.29
CA ILE A 7 -8.55 48.59 25.88
C ILE A 7 -7.68 47.90 24.82
N CYS A 8 -7.89 48.38 23.59
CA CYS A 8 -6.93 48.35 22.50
C CYS A 8 -5.56 48.85 22.96
N THR A 9 -4.60 47.95 23.07
CA THR A 9 -3.19 48.27 22.89
C THR A 9 -2.61 47.15 22.03
N ILE A 10 -2.46 47.44 20.74
CA ILE A 10 -1.15 47.52 20.11
C ILE A 10 -0.34 46.27 20.41
N THR A 11 -0.30 45.34 19.46
CA THR A 11 0.99 44.76 19.09
C THR A 11 0.94 44.20 17.68
N LEU A 12 1.80 44.80 16.87
CA LEU A 12 2.62 44.12 15.87
C LEU A 12 1.91 43.77 14.56
N LEU A 13 2.09 44.71 13.63
CA LEU A 13 2.47 44.46 12.24
C LEU A 13 3.06 43.05 12.04
N PHE A 14 2.21 42.09 11.70
CA PHE A 14 2.66 40.89 11.00
C PHE A 14 2.85 41.28 9.53
N SER A 15 4.09 41.63 9.20
CA SER A 15 4.59 41.61 7.82
C SER A 15 4.17 40.30 7.16
N GLN A 16 3.21 40.38 6.23
CA GLN A 16 2.79 39.27 5.39
C GLN A 16 3.90 38.94 4.38
N LEU A 17 4.98 38.31 4.84
CA LEU A 17 5.80 37.45 3.98
C LEU A 17 5.15 36.08 3.99
N LYS A 18 4.13 35.92 3.14
CA LYS A 18 3.59 34.60 2.79
C LYS A 18 4.63 33.90 1.93
N GLN A 19 5.61 33.27 2.58
CA GLN A 19 6.46 32.28 1.93
C GLN A 19 5.54 31.14 1.51
N ALA A 20 5.23 31.11 0.22
CA ALA A 20 4.74 29.91 -0.43
C ALA A 20 5.87 28.88 -0.33
N SER A 21 5.84 28.10 0.75
CA SER A 21 6.50 26.80 0.78
C SER A 21 5.70 25.90 -0.17
N ALA A 22 6.00 26.03 -1.47
CA ALA A 22 5.82 24.93 -2.39
C ALA A 22 6.83 23.87 -1.94
N ASN A 23 6.36 22.98 -1.08
CA ASN A 23 7.07 21.76 -0.72
C ASN A 23 7.30 20.98 -2.02
N GLU A 24 8.52 21.09 -2.55
CA GLU A 24 9.04 20.18 -3.55
C GLU A 24 8.96 18.78 -2.96
N ILE A 25 8.04 17.96 -3.46
CA ILE A 25 8.04 16.53 -3.20
C ILE A 25 9.14 15.90 -4.06
N ASN A 26 10.38 16.23 -3.74
CA ASN A 26 11.54 15.45 -4.15
C ASN A 26 11.60 14.22 -3.26
N SER A 27 10.87 13.20 -3.69
CA SER A 27 11.16 11.79 -3.42
C SER A 27 10.29 11.03 -4.40
N ALA A 28 10.74 10.72 -5.62
CA ALA A 28 11.89 9.85 -5.85
C ALA A 28 12.04 8.79 -4.72
N GLY A 29 10.90 8.29 -4.21
CA GLY A 29 10.79 7.01 -3.56
C GLY A 29 11.10 5.97 -4.61
N LYS A 30 12.40 5.81 -4.86
CA LYS A 30 13.05 4.59 -5.31
C LYS A 30 12.47 3.50 -4.41
N MET A 31 11.34 2.93 -4.85
CA MET A 31 10.82 1.72 -4.24
C MET A 31 11.96 0.76 -4.43
N ASN A 32 12.64 0.48 -3.33
CA ASN A 32 13.72 -0.48 -3.26
C ASN A 32 13.18 -1.70 -3.98
N THR A 33 13.71 -1.97 -5.18
CA THR A 33 13.62 -3.28 -5.78
C THR A 33 14.23 -4.16 -4.71
N MET A 34 13.37 -4.74 -3.87
CA MET A 34 13.73 -5.86 -3.02
C MET A 34 14.21 -6.86 -4.04
N ARG A 35 15.54 -6.94 -4.10
CA ARG A 35 16.32 -7.80 -4.93
C ARG A 35 15.66 -9.16 -4.76
N SER A 36 14.89 -9.56 -5.76
CA SER A 36 14.32 -10.89 -5.83
C SER A 36 15.54 -11.76 -6.00
N ASP A 37 16.13 -12.13 -4.87
CA ASP A 37 17.10 -13.19 -4.79
C ASP A 37 16.41 -14.37 -5.45
N THR A 38 16.78 -14.61 -6.69
CA THR A 38 16.06 -15.50 -7.59
C THR A 38 16.57 -16.90 -7.26
N THR A 39 16.45 -17.30 -6.00
CA THR A 39 16.42 -18.71 -5.65
C THR A 39 15.16 -19.22 -6.35
N LYS A 40 15.34 -19.95 -7.46
CA LYS A 40 14.24 -20.62 -8.18
C LYS A 40 13.57 -21.59 -7.22
N ILE A 41 12.65 -21.10 -6.40
CA ILE A 41 11.77 -21.95 -5.62
C ILE A 41 10.83 -22.57 -6.64
N LYS A 42 10.99 -23.88 -6.88
CA LYS A 42 10.07 -24.68 -7.67
C LYS A 42 8.77 -24.85 -6.88
N ILE A 43 7.91 -23.84 -6.91
CA ILE A 43 6.53 -23.96 -6.43
C ILE A 43 5.79 -24.87 -7.42
N ALA A 44 5.13 -25.92 -6.95
CA ALA A 44 4.20 -26.71 -7.74
C ALA A 44 2.77 -26.21 -7.52
N GLU A 45 1.85 -26.49 -8.47
CA GLU A 45 0.45 -26.08 -8.36
C GLU A 45 -0.21 -26.59 -7.07
N LYS A 46 0.18 -27.79 -6.61
CA LYS A 46 -0.29 -28.41 -5.36
C LYS A 46 0.10 -27.65 -4.09
N ASP A 47 1.12 -26.81 -4.15
CA ASP A 47 1.60 -26.06 -2.98
C ASP A 47 0.82 -24.74 -2.81
N LEU A 48 0.06 -24.33 -3.83
CA LEU A 48 -0.83 -23.19 -3.75
C LEU A 48 -2.12 -23.58 -3.04
N ALA A 49 -2.57 -22.70 -2.15
CA ALA A 49 -3.83 -22.85 -1.44
C ALA A 49 -5.06 -22.70 -2.36
N ASP A 50 -4.88 -22.06 -3.52
CA ASP A 50 -5.90 -21.96 -4.56
C ASP A 50 -5.25 -22.04 -5.96
N LYS A 51 -5.98 -22.61 -6.91
CA LYS A 51 -5.60 -22.65 -8.33
C LYS A 51 -5.84 -21.32 -9.04
N LYS A 52 -6.68 -20.45 -8.47
CA LYS A 52 -7.04 -19.14 -9.01
C LYS A 52 -6.39 -18.01 -8.20
N ASP A 53 -6.12 -16.92 -8.90
CA ASP A 53 -5.79 -15.64 -8.29
C ASP A 53 -7.07 -15.09 -7.66
N LEU A 54 -7.11 -14.99 -6.33
CA LEU A 54 -8.30 -14.57 -5.59
C LEU A 54 -8.72 -13.12 -5.88
N VAL A 55 -7.89 -12.32 -6.56
CA VAL A 55 -8.20 -10.92 -6.92
C VAL A 55 -8.88 -10.81 -8.28
N CYS A 56 -8.51 -11.64 -9.26
CA CYS A 56 -9.00 -11.51 -10.64
C CYS A 56 -9.59 -12.80 -11.23
N GLY A 57 -9.47 -13.94 -10.54
CA GLY A 57 -10.00 -15.24 -10.96
C GLY A 57 -9.17 -15.99 -12.00
N MET A 58 -8.05 -15.42 -12.48
CA MET A 58 -7.16 -16.09 -13.44
C MET A 58 -6.49 -17.33 -12.81
N HIS A 59 -6.04 -18.28 -13.64
CA HIS A 59 -5.26 -19.43 -13.17
C HIS A 59 -3.92 -18.96 -12.58
N ALA A 60 -3.79 -19.01 -11.26
CA ALA A 60 -2.65 -18.50 -10.52
C ALA A 60 -1.35 -19.19 -10.92
N PHE A 61 -1.37 -20.53 -11.05
CA PHE A 61 -0.17 -21.30 -11.37
C PHE A 61 0.32 -21.05 -12.81
N LYS A 62 -0.60 -21.06 -13.79
CA LYS A 62 -0.27 -20.85 -15.21
C LYS A 62 0.34 -19.48 -15.49
N PHE A 63 -0.07 -18.47 -14.73
CA PHE A 63 0.38 -17.08 -14.90
C PHE A 63 1.16 -16.56 -13.69
N LEU A 64 1.79 -17.45 -12.91
CA LEU A 64 2.41 -17.08 -11.64
C LEU A 64 3.50 -16.01 -11.82
N LYS A 65 3.27 -14.84 -11.23
CA LYS A 65 4.25 -13.74 -11.21
C LYS A 65 4.77 -13.44 -9.82
N ASP A 66 3.95 -13.67 -8.80
CA ASP A 66 4.32 -13.44 -7.41
C ASP A 66 3.49 -14.35 -6.50
N THR A 67 3.95 -14.52 -5.26
CA THR A 67 3.25 -15.26 -4.21
C THR A 67 3.17 -14.44 -2.93
N ALA A 68 2.21 -14.77 -2.08
CA ALA A 68 2.14 -14.30 -0.70
C ALA A 68 1.78 -15.45 0.22
N VAL A 69 2.39 -15.49 1.41
CA VAL A 69 2.05 -16.45 2.45
C VAL A 69 1.15 -15.76 3.46
N VAL A 70 -0.06 -16.28 3.65
CA VAL A 70 -1.03 -15.81 4.64
C VAL A 70 -1.58 -17.03 5.36
N ASP A 71 -1.60 -17.01 6.69
CA ASP A 71 -2.12 -18.13 7.51
C ASP A 71 -1.49 -19.48 7.16
N LYS A 72 -0.17 -19.50 6.94
CA LYS A 72 0.62 -20.69 6.53
C LYS A 72 0.21 -21.29 5.18
N LYS A 73 -0.59 -20.56 4.39
CA LYS A 73 -1.04 -20.93 3.04
C LYS A 73 -0.34 -20.04 2.01
N ILE A 74 0.09 -20.64 0.90
CA ILE A 74 0.74 -19.93 -0.21
C ILE A 74 -0.32 -19.56 -1.24
N TYR A 75 -0.46 -18.29 -1.55
CA TYR A 75 -1.35 -17.79 -2.60
C TYR A 75 -0.53 -17.31 -3.80
N GLY A 76 -0.94 -17.72 -5.00
CA GLY A 76 -0.31 -17.30 -6.25
C GLY A 76 -1.07 -16.16 -6.91
N PHE A 77 -0.33 -15.23 -7.52
CA PHE A 77 -0.89 -14.06 -8.19
C PHE A 77 -0.37 -13.92 -9.62
N CYS A 78 -1.28 -13.55 -10.52
CA CYS A 78 -0.95 -13.35 -11.93
C CYS A 78 -0.17 -12.06 -12.18
N SER A 79 -0.13 -11.16 -11.19
CA SER A 79 0.58 -9.89 -11.25
C SER A 79 0.93 -9.37 -9.85
N LYS A 80 1.93 -8.47 -9.79
CA LYS A 80 2.27 -7.78 -8.54
C LYS A 80 1.12 -6.92 -8.01
N SER A 81 0.28 -6.37 -8.89
CA SER A 81 -0.87 -5.56 -8.47
C SER A 81 -1.97 -6.40 -7.82
N CYS A 82 -2.21 -7.63 -8.30
CA CYS A 82 -3.09 -8.59 -7.63
C CYS A 82 -2.59 -8.90 -6.22
N LYS A 83 -1.31 -9.26 -6.06
CA LYS A 83 -0.72 -9.46 -4.73
C LYS A 83 -0.90 -8.24 -3.82
N SER A 84 -0.58 -7.04 -4.30
CA SER A 84 -0.73 -5.81 -3.51
C SER A 84 -2.17 -5.55 -3.09
N ARG A 85 -3.16 -5.85 -3.95
CA ARG A 85 -4.59 -5.75 -3.61
C ARG A 85 -5.01 -6.77 -2.57
N PHE A 86 -4.52 -8.00 -2.70
CA PHE A 86 -4.79 -9.08 -1.74
C PHE A 86 -4.23 -8.75 -0.35
N ILE A 87 -2.95 -8.35 -0.26
CA ILE A 87 -2.28 -8.06 1.02
C ILE A 87 -2.95 -6.89 1.77
N LYS A 88 -3.53 -5.92 1.07
CA LYS A 88 -4.28 -4.81 1.71
C LYS A 88 -5.48 -5.30 2.52
N ASN A 89 -6.16 -6.36 2.08
CA ASN A 89 -7.29 -6.93 2.82
C ASN A 89 -7.48 -8.42 2.46
N PRO A 90 -6.65 -9.33 2.97
CA PRO A 90 -6.70 -10.75 2.59
C PRO A 90 -8.05 -11.38 2.94
N LYS A 91 -8.61 -11.00 4.10
CA LYS A 91 -9.89 -11.51 4.61
C LYS A 91 -11.06 -11.26 3.64
N ALA A 92 -11.03 -10.19 2.85
CA ALA A 92 -12.08 -9.92 1.87
C ALA A 92 -12.09 -10.95 0.71
N TYR A 93 -10.91 -11.45 0.34
CA TYR A 93 -10.76 -12.41 -0.76
C TYR A 93 -10.86 -13.87 -0.29
N LEU A 94 -10.48 -14.14 0.96
CA LEU A 94 -10.56 -15.48 1.55
C LEU A 94 -11.98 -15.91 1.93
N LYS A 95 -12.93 -14.99 2.04
CA LYS A 95 -14.34 -15.29 2.35
C LYS A 95 -15.13 -15.84 1.17
N THR A 96 -14.62 -15.67 -0.05
CA THR A 96 -15.33 -15.99 -1.29
C THR A 96 -15.08 -17.43 -1.76
N ILE A 97 -14.31 -18.20 -0.99
CA ILE A 97 -13.91 -19.59 -1.32
C ILE A 97 -14.74 -20.58 -0.50
#